data_AF-A0AAV5Z7I1-F1
#
_entry.id   AF-A0AAV5Z7I1-F1
#
_cell.length_a   1.000
_cell.length_b   1.000
_cell.length_c   1.000
_cell.angle_alpha   90.00
_cell.angle_beta   90.00
_cell.angle_gamma   90.00
#
_symmetry.space_group_name_H-M   'P 1'
#
loop_
_entity.id
_entity.type
_entity.pdbx_description
1 polymer ?
#
loop_
_entity_poly.entity_id
_entity_poly.type
_entity_poly.pdbx_seq_one_letter_code
_entity_poly.pdbx_strand_id
1 'polypeptide(L)'
;MRINPTGELPSPLHPMEANVALNAKDGVVLTKVDEDVFAAHGAQLGGHFLIDRDGIVRWTQIEAQQGVHELTKFPSPTEIVSAARGPGG
;
A
#
# COMPACT_ATOMS: atom_id res chain seq x y z
N MET A 1 -10.05 13.43 7.34
CA MET A 1 -10.30 12.45 8.42
C MET A 1 -9.24 12.65 9.50
N ARG A 2 -9.59 12.60 10.80
CA ARG A 2 -8.61 12.60 11.90
C ARG A 2 -8.67 11.26 12.62
N ILE A 3 -7.53 10.72 13.06
CA ILE A 3 -7.41 9.37 13.61
C ILE A 3 -6.61 9.35 14.92
N ASN A 4 -7.06 8.55 15.88
CA ASN A 4 -6.33 8.09 17.07
C ASN A 4 -7.08 6.88 17.68
N PRO A 5 -7.23 5.77 16.94
CA PRO A 5 -8.09 4.67 17.36
C PRO A 5 -7.55 3.92 18.59
N THR A 6 -6.24 3.97 18.83
CA THR A 6 -5.56 3.27 19.94
C THR A 6 -5.33 4.15 21.16
N GLY A 7 -5.53 5.48 21.05
CA GLY A 7 -5.25 6.43 22.14
C GLY A 7 -3.77 6.77 22.33
N GLU A 8 -2.89 6.31 21.44
CA GLU A 8 -1.43 6.48 21.56
C GLU A 8 -0.94 7.90 21.30
N LEU A 9 -1.75 8.71 20.61
CA LEU A 9 -1.47 10.12 20.36
C LEU A 9 -2.20 11.00 21.39
N PRO A 10 -1.66 12.17 21.76
CA PRO A 10 -2.33 13.10 22.68
C PRO A 10 -3.69 13.61 22.16
N SER A 11 -3.88 13.62 20.85
CA SER A 11 -5.15 13.95 20.20
C SER A 11 -5.24 13.30 18.81
N PRO A 12 -6.45 13.12 18.23
CA PRO A 12 -6.60 12.68 16.85
C PRO A 12 -5.86 13.60 15.88
N LEU A 13 -5.08 13.06 14.94
CA LEU A 13 -4.28 13.83 13.95
C LEU A 13 -4.67 13.47 12.50
N HIS A 14 -4.20 14.24 11.52
CA HIS A 14 -4.25 13.79 10.12
C HIS A 14 -3.38 12.52 9.97
N PRO A 15 -3.76 11.52 9.14
CA PRO A 15 -3.00 10.26 9.05
C PRO A 15 -1.51 10.42 8.76
N MET A 16 -1.13 11.36 7.88
CA MET A 16 0.29 11.62 7.58
C MET A 16 1.04 12.27 8.75
N GLU A 17 0.38 13.10 9.55
CA GLU A 17 0.98 13.67 10.77
C GLU A 17 1.11 12.60 11.86
N ALA A 18 0.11 11.71 11.97
CA ALA A 18 0.13 10.57 12.88
C ALA A 18 1.34 9.65 12.60
N ASN A 19 1.64 9.35 11.33
CA ASN A 19 2.82 8.55 10.97
C ASN A 19 4.12 9.16 11.50
N VAL A 20 4.32 10.47 11.33
CA VAL A 20 5.52 11.17 11.81
C VAL A 20 5.60 11.12 13.35
N ALA A 21 4.50 11.41 14.03
CA ALA A 21 4.44 11.42 15.49
C ALA A 21 4.69 10.03 16.10
N LEU A 22 4.13 8.97 15.49
CA LEU A 22 4.32 7.59 15.93
C LEU A 22 5.76 7.12 15.65
N ASN A 23 6.30 7.38 14.46
CA ASN A 23 7.70 7.06 14.15
C ASN A 23 8.68 7.70 15.15
N ALA A 24 8.46 8.97 15.51
CA ALA A 24 9.29 9.67 16.49
C ALA A 24 9.16 9.05 17.90
N LYS A 25 7.95 8.68 18.32
CA LYS A 25 7.68 8.00 19.59
C LYS A 25 8.39 6.64 19.67
N ASP A 26 8.42 5.92 18.56
CA ASP A 26 8.99 4.57 18.46
C ASP A 26 10.51 4.59 18.16
N GLY A 27 11.11 5.78 18.03
CA GLY A 27 12.54 5.93 17.75
C GLY A 27 12.96 5.48 16.34
N VAL A 28 12.02 5.48 15.39
CA VAL A 28 12.28 5.15 13.98
C VAL A 28 13.11 6.27 13.36
N VAL A 29 14.33 5.93 12.93
CA VAL A 29 15.22 6.83 12.19
C VAL A 29 15.21 6.41 10.73
N LEU A 30 14.65 7.26 9.86
CA LEU A 30 14.66 7.01 8.42
C LEU A 30 16.08 7.13 7.87
N THR A 31 16.46 6.14 7.08
CA THR A 31 17.67 6.19 6.27
C THR A 31 17.38 6.88 4.94
N LYS A 32 18.43 7.23 4.21
CA LYS A 32 18.29 7.76 2.85
C LYS A 32 17.50 6.83 1.92
N VAL A 33 17.66 5.51 2.11
CA VAL A 33 16.93 4.49 1.33
C VAL A 33 15.44 4.54 1.65
N ASP A 34 15.06 4.70 2.93
CA ASP A 34 13.66 4.80 3.34
C ASP A 34 13.00 6.06 2.74
N GLU A 35 13.72 7.18 2.72
CA GLU A 35 13.25 8.41 2.09
C GLU A 35 13.03 8.24 0.58
N ASP A 36 13.95 7.56 -0.11
CA ASP A 36 13.84 7.30 -1.55
C ASP A 36 12.68 6.36 -1.86
N VAL A 37 12.50 5.32 -1.05
CA VAL A 37 11.35 4.40 -1.15
C VAL A 37 10.04 5.15 -0.89
N PHE A 38 9.98 5.99 0.14
CA PHE A 38 8.78 6.78 0.44
C PHE A 38 8.45 7.77 -0.69
N ALA A 39 9.46 8.42 -1.27
CA ALA A 39 9.25 9.35 -2.38
C ALA A 39 8.73 8.64 -3.64
N ALA A 40 9.23 7.43 -3.94
CA ALA A 40 8.82 6.67 -5.12
C ALA A 40 7.52 5.87 -4.92
N HIS A 41 7.25 5.40 -3.71
CA HIS A 41 6.24 4.38 -3.42
C HIS A 41 5.32 4.71 -2.24
N GLY A 42 5.38 5.90 -1.65
CA GLY A 42 4.62 6.26 -0.46
C GLY A 42 3.09 6.20 -0.59
N ALA A 43 2.57 6.10 -1.82
CA ALA A 43 1.15 5.88 -2.11
C ALA A 43 0.80 4.42 -2.46
N GLN A 44 1.77 3.52 -2.61
CA GLN A 44 1.54 2.11 -2.96
C GLN A 44 1.22 1.31 -1.69
N LEU A 45 0.00 1.48 -1.16
CA LEU A 45 -0.38 0.93 0.15
C LEU A 45 -0.78 -0.55 0.10
N GLY A 46 -1.26 -1.03 -1.04
CA GLY A 46 -1.66 -2.43 -1.23
C GLY A 46 -1.48 -2.94 -2.66
N GLY A 47 -1.65 -4.26 -2.83
CA GLY A 47 -1.64 -4.90 -4.13
C GLY A 47 -2.23 -6.31 -4.09
N HIS A 48 -2.66 -6.80 -5.24
CA HIS A 48 -3.21 -8.13 -5.45
C HIS A 48 -2.27 -8.95 -6.32
N PHE A 49 -2.00 -10.18 -5.91
CA PHE A 49 -1.06 -11.07 -6.59
C PHE A 49 -1.74 -12.41 -6.84
N LEU A 50 -1.69 -12.90 -8.08
CA LEU A 50 -2.00 -14.29 -8.39
C LEU A 50 -0.70 -15.08 -8.40
N ILE A 51 -0.59 -16.06 -7.50
CA ILE A 51 0.57 -16.93 -7.36
C ILE A 51 0.17 -18.33 -7.78
N ASP A 52 0.96 -18.97 -8.62
CA ASP A 52 0.69 -20.34 -9.05
C ASP A 52 1.23 -21.40 -8.07
N ARG A 53 1.04 -22.67 -8.41
CA ARG A 53 1.48 -23.83 -7.62
C ARG A 53 2.99 -23.93 -7.40
N ASP A 54 3.80 -23.27 -8.23
CA ASP A 54 5.26 -23.29 -8.15
C ASP A 54 5.78 -22.02 -7.43
N GLY A 55 4.88 -21.21 -6.87
CA GLY A 55 5.21 -19.97 -6.17
C GLY A 55 5.50 -18.80 -7.10
N ILE A 56 5.15 -18.89 -8.39
CA ILE A 56 5.43 -17.85 -9.38
C ILE A 56 4.27 -16.87 -9.44
N VAL A 57 4.59 -15.58 -9.36
CA VAL A 57 3.63 -14.49 -9.58
C VAL A 57 3.23 -14.46 -11.07
N ARG A 58 1.98 -14.80 -11.37
CA ARG A 58 1.42 -14.82 -12.74
C ARG A 58 0.69 -13.55 -13.11
N TRP A 59 0.23 -12.79 -12.12
CA TRP A 59 -0.45 -11.52 -12.32
C TRP A 59 -0.31 -10.64 -11.09
N THR A 60 -0.25 -9.32 -11.30
CA THR A 60 -0.16 -8.31 -10.25
C THR A 60 -1.06 -7.13 -10.56
N GLN A 61 -1.72 -6.59 -9.54
CA GLN A 61 -2.24 -5.23 -9.53
C GLN A 61 -1.65 -4.53 -8.31
N ILE A 62 -0.91 -3.45 -8.54
CA ILE A 62 -0.28 -2.64 -7.49
C ILE A 62 -1.04 -1.32 -7.43
N GLU A 63 -1.39 -0.88 -6.23
CA GLU A 63 -2.09 0.39 -6.00
C GLU A 63 -1.18 1.58 -6.31
N ALA A 64 -1.77 2.69 -6.79
CA ALA A 64 -1.08 3.97 -6.96
C ALA A 64 0.19 3.94 -7.82
N GLN A 65 0.27 3.10 -8.84
CA GLN A 65 1.40 3.10 -9.77
C GLN A 65 1.53 4.43 -10.52
N GLN A 66 0.40 5.08 -10.83
CA GLN A 66 0.37 6.41 -11.46
C GLN A 66 0.07 7.53 -10.44
N GLY A 67 0.10 7.20 -9.14
CA GLY A 67 -0.08 8.15 -8.05
C GLY A 67 -1.41 8.03 -7.30
N VAL A 68 -1.62 8.97 -6.38
CA VAL A 68 -2.66 8.89 -5.33
C VAL A 68 -4.10 8.79 -5.82
N HIS A 69 -4.37 9.16 -7.07
CA HIS A 69 -5.72 9.07 -7.67
C HIS A 69 -6.11 7.62 -8.03
N GLU A 70 -5.17 6.67 -7.95
CA GLU A 70 -5.43 5.23 -8.06
C GLU A 70 -5.49 4.53 -6.71
N LEU A 71 -5.42 5.27 -5.60
CA LEU A 71 -5.71 4.70 -4.28
C LEU A 71 -7.12 4.12 -4.26
N THR A 72 -7.26 3.04 -3.49
CA THR A 72 -8.47 2.25 -3.26
C THR A 72 -9.15 1.73 -4.52
N LYS A 73 -8.43 1.65 -5.64
CA LYS A 73 -8.88 0.93 -6.84
C LYS A 73 -8.55 -0.55 -6.70
N PHE A 74 -9.60 -1.35 -6.58
CA PHE A 74 -9.52 -2.81 -6.52
C PHE A 74 -9.80 -3.42 -7.89
N PRO A 75 -9.17 -4.55 -8.24
CA PRO A 75 -9.51 -5.27 -9.45
C PRO A 75 -10.96 -5.74 -9.38
N SER A 76 -11.68 -5.58 -10.50
CA SER A 76 -13.03 -6.09 -10.64
C SER A 76 -13.04 -7.62 -10.60
N PRO A 77 -14.18 -8.26 -10.26
CA PRO A 77 -14.31 -9.71 -10.35
C PRO A 77 -13.94 -10.26 -11.74
N THR A 78 -14.26 -9.53 -12.80
CA THR A 78 -13.89 -9.89 -14.18
C THR A 78 -12.38 -9.89 -14.40
N GLU A 79 -11.67 -8.87 -13.93
CA GLU A 79 -10.20 -8.81 -14.03
C GLU A 79 -9.54 -9.95 -13.24
N ILE A 80 -10.06 -10.26 -12.05
CA ILE A 80 -9.58 -11.38 -11.23
C ILE A 80 -9.78 -12.71 -11.97
N VAL A 81 -10.97 -12.96 -12.51
CA VAL A 81 -11.27 -14.20 -13.23
C VAL A 81 -10.43 -14.32 -14.51
N SER A 82 -10.26 -13.23 -15.26
CA SER A 82 -9.40 -13.20 -16.44
C SER A 82 -7.95 -13.48 -16.10
N ALA A 83 -7.42 -12.89 -15.03
CA ALA A 83 -6.08 -13.18 -14.54
C ALA A 83 -5.91 -14.68 -14.19
N ALA A 84 -6.94 -15.29 -13.56
CA ALA A 84 -6.93 -16.70 -13.20
C ALA A 84 -7.00 -17.66 -14.39
N ARG A 85 -7.66 -17.28 -15.49
CA ARG A 85 -7.71 -18.08 -16.73
C ARG A 85 -6.39 -18.11 -17.48
N GLY A 86 -5.56 -17.09 -17.28
CA GLY A 86 -4.30 -16.93 -18.00
C GLY A 86 -4.50 -16.53 -19.48
N PRO A 87 -3.40 -16.31 -20.23
CA PRO A 87 -3.47 -15.92 -21.62
C PRO A 87 -3.96 -17.12 -22.48
N GLY A 88 -5.25 -17.14 -22.79
CA GLY A 88 -5.87 -18.15 -23.68
C GLY A 88 -7.31 -18.56 -23.40
N GLY A 89 -7.99 -17.99 -22.39
CA GLY A 89 -9.39 -18.33 -22.03
C GLY A 89 -10.38 -17.17 -22.07
#